data_AF-A0A914VUU2-F1
#
_entry.id   AF-A0A914VUU2-F1
#
_cell.length_a   1.000
_cell.length_b   1.000
_cell.length_c   1.000
_cell.angle_alpha   90.00
_cell.angle_beta   90.00
_cell.angle_gamma   90.00
#
_symmetry.space_group_name_H-M   'P 1'
#
loop_
_entity.id
_entity.type
_entity.pdbx_description
1 polymer ?
#
loop_
_entity_poly.entity_id
_entity_poly.type
_entity_poly.pdbx_seq_one_letter_code
_entity_poly.pdbx_strand_id
1 'polypeptide(L)'
;MTAFSCLRWFVFALNLFFWIAGLGTLGVSLWLRFDPAVADYMRINNGLENFYTAVYILMAVGVIMTLLGFLGCWGAWRESQCMLVCFFIILVVVFCLELACAILAYTHQETVKRYIENSMYDTVYEHYYRRPEYTEIFDRIQTGLECCGVKSYKDWLSSYFSSEASGRSELGIGAANYGRVPQSCCNEDGLRDYPADCGKSFDKMELYTYEPFLHTKGCSEALYEKVYSNLDVAICVSVVIGALQLVGMVLSMLLCCWISSHKEDDRKTGGYYH
;
A
#
# COMPACT_ATOMS: atom_id res chain seq x y z
N MET A 1 17.38 18.36 -37.69
CA MET A 1 17.13 16.91 -37.83
C MET A 1 17.70 16.10 -36.67
N THR A 2 18.97 16.27 -36.27
CA THR A 2 19.64 15.45 -35.22
C THR A 2 19.00 15.51 -33.83
N ALA A 3 18.66 16.70 -33.32
CA ALA A 3 18.08 16.86 -31.98
C ALA A 3 16.70 16.16 -31.81
N PHE A 4 15.88 16.14 -32.86
CA PHE A 4 14.55 15.50 -32.82
C PHE A 4 14.64 13.98 -32.91
N SER A 5 15.59 13.44 -33.68
CA SER A 5 15.89 12.02 -33.65
C SER A 5 16.34 11.58 -32.25
N CYS A 6 17.17 12.38 -31.56
CA CYS A 6 17.54 12.13 -30.16
C CYS A 6 16.33 12.17 -29.22
N LEU A 7 15.46 13.17 -29.34
CA LEU A 7 14.24 13.28 -28.55
C LEU A 7 13.30 12.07 -28.74
N ARG A 8 13.11 11.61 -29.97
CA ARG A 8 12.28 10.44 -30.29
C ARG A 8 12.82 9.17 -29.64
N TRP A 9 14.12 8.92 -29.80
CA TRP A 9 14.77 7.75 -29.19
C TRP A 9 14.77 7.81 -27.67
N PHE A 10 14.89 9.01 -27.09
CA PHE A 10 14.76 9.22 -25.65
C PHE A 10 13.35 8.92 -25.14
N VAL A 11 12.31 9.46 -25.78
CA VAL A 11 10.90 9.17 -25.44
C VAL A 11 10.61 7.67 -25.59
N PHE A 12 11.08 7.05 -26.66
CA PHE A 12 10.95 5.61 -26.86
C PHE A 12 11.64 4.82 -25.74
N ALA A 13 12.89 5.14 -25.40
CA ALA A 13 13.65 4.44 -24.37
C ALA A 13 13.02 4.58 -22.97
N LEU A 14 12.55 5.78 -22.60
CA LEU A 14 11.85 6.01 -21.34
C LEU A 14 10.55 5.20 -21.25
N ASN A 15 9.71 5.26 -22.28
CA ASN A 15 8.47 4.48 -22.30
C ASN A 15 8.74 2.97 -22.33
N LEU A 16 9.85 2.53 -22.94
CA LEU A 16 10.24 1.13 -23.01
C LEU A 16 10.65 0.62 -21.62
N PHE A 17 11.38 1.44 -20.87
CA PHE A 17 11.70 1.15 -19.48
C PHE A 17 10.43 0.98 -18.64
N PHE A 18 9.48 1.92 -18.73
CA PHE A 18 8.19 1.81 -18.01
C PHE A 18 7.37 0.60 -18.46
N TRP A 19 7.39 0.26 -19.74
CA TRP A 19 6.72 -0.92 -20.27
C TRP A 19 7.30 -2.22 -19.69
N ILE A 20 8.63 -2.36 -19.66
CA ILE A 20 9.31 -3.52 -19.08
C ILE A 20 9.05 -3.59 -17.57
N ALA A 21 9.11 -2.45 -16.86
CA ALA A 21 8.77 -2.39 -15.44
C ALA A 21 7.31 -2.79 -15.16
N GLY A 22 6.38 -2.37 -16.02
CA GLY A 22 4.98 -2.78 -15.97
C GLY A 22 4.80 -4.28 -16.16
N LEU A 23 5.46 -4.86 -17.16
CA LEU A 23 5.45 -6.31 -17.40
C LEU A 23 6.06 -7.10 -16.24
N GLY A 24 7.15 -6.61 -15.65
CA GLY A 24 7.76 -7.21 -14.46
C GLY A 24 6.79 -7.19 -13.27
N THR A 25 6.15 -6.04 -13.02
CA THR A 25 5.17 -5.86 -11.94
C THR A 25 3.96 -6.78 -12.13
N LEU A 26 3.46 -6.91 -13.37
CA LEU A 26 2.41 -7.87 -13.72
C LEU A 26 2.85 -9.31 -13.51
N GLY A 27 4.05 -9.66 -13.98
CA GLY A 27 4.60 -11.00 -13.81
C GLY A 27 4.69 -11.40 -12.34
N VAL A 28 5.21 -10.49 -11.49
CA VAL A 28 5.26 -10.70 -10.03
C VAL A 28 3.84 -10.83 -9.46
N SER A 29 2.90 -9.97 -9.85
CA SER A 29 1.52 -10.03 -9.35
C SER A 29 0.81 -11.34 -9.72
N LEU A 30 1.01 -11.81 -10.95
CA LEU A 30 0.48 -13.08 -11.44
C LEU A 30 1.15 -14.26 -10.74
N TRP A 31 2.47 -14.21 -10.52
CA TRP A 31 3.18 -15.20 -9.71
C TRP A 31 2.56 -15.28 -8.32
N LEU A 32 2.51 -14.16 -7.58
CA LEU A 32 1.96 -14.12 -6.22
C LEU A 32 0.51 -14.62 -6.14
N ARG A 33 -0.26 -14.47 -7.24
CA ARG A 33 -1.66 -14.93 -7.31
C ARG A 33 -1.81 -16.42 -7.63
N PHE A 34 -0.96 -16.97 -8.49
CA PHE A 34 -1.15 -18.31 -9.07
C PHE A 34 -0.18 -19.37 -8.57
N ASP A 35 0.89 -18.98 -7.87
CA ASP A 35 1.83 -19.92 -7.31
C ASP A 35 1.24 -20.65 -6.09
N PRO A 36 1.14 -21.99 -6.13
CA PRO A 36 0.53 -22.76 -5.07
C PRO A 36 1.37 -22.74 -3.78
N ALA A 37 2.69 -22.61 -3.86
CA ALA A 37 3.53 -22.52 -2.66
C ALA A 37 3.31 -21.18 -1.93
N VAL A 38 3.12 -20.09 -2.67
CA VAL A 38 2.73 -18.78 -2.09
C VAL A 38 1.33 -18.86 -1.49
N ALA A 39 0.38 -19.47 -2.19
CA ALA A 39 -0.98 -19.64 -1.69
C ALA A 39 -1.02 -20.52 -0.43
N ASP A 40 -0.27 -21.62 -0.39
CA ASP A 40 -0.20 -22.52 0.76
C ASP A 40 0.51 -21.86 1.95
N TYR A 41 1.63 -21.16 1.71
CA TYR A 41 2.31 -20.37 2.74
C TYR A 41 1.37 -19.32 3.35
N MET A 42 0.70 -18.54 2.49
CA MET A 42 -0.24 -17.52 2.95
C MET A 42 -1.51 -18.14 3.53
N ARG A 43 -1.90 -19.38 3.20
CA ARG A 43 -3.02 -20.06 3.84
C ARG A 43 -2.67 -20.58 5.23
N ILE A 44 -1.44 -21.06 5.43
CA ILE A 44 -0.92 -21.50 6.74
C ILE A 44 -0.78 -20.29 7.67
N ASN A 45 -0.23 -19.20 7.16
CA ASN A 45 -0.13 -17.92 7.84
C ASN A 45 -1.47 -17.17 7.88
N ASN A 46 -2.45 -17.75 7.21
CA ASN A 46 -3.76 -17.18 7.00
C ASN A 46 -3.60 -15.72 6.48
N GLY A 47 -2.62 -15.27 5.71
CA GLY A 47 -2.61 -13.87 5.22
C GLY A 47 -3.60 -13.58 4.08
N LEU A 48 -4.46 -14.55 3.69
CA LEU A 48 -4.80 -14.77 2.28
C LEU A 48 -5.67 -13.66 1.67
N GLU A 49 -6.72 -13.22 2.37
CA GLU A 49 -7.69 -12.26 1.82
C GLU A 49 -7.07 -10.85 1.67
N ASN A 50 -6.37 -10.39 2.70
CA ASN A 50 -5.71 -9.08 2.69
C ASN A 50 -4.49 -9.07 1.75
N PHE A 51 -3.77 -10.18 1.68
CA PHE A 51 -2.68 -10.34 0.73
C PHE A 51 -3.17 -10.31 -0.71
N TYR A 52 -4.27 -11.00 -1.04
CA TYR A 52 -4.83 -10.94 -2.39
C TYR A 52 -5.35 -9.55 -2.75
N THR A 53 -5.88 -8.80 -1.78
CA THR A 53 -6.24 -7.40 -2.01
C THR A 53 -5.02 -6.57 -2.47
N ALA A 54 -3.88 -6.70 -1.77
CA ALA A 54 -2.64 -6.03 -2.17
C ALA A 54 -2.11 -6.53 -3.53
N VAL A 55 -2.19 -7.83 -3.80
CA VAL A 55 -1.78 -8.43 -5.09
C VAL A 55 -2.66 -7.93 -6.24
N TYR A 56 -3.97 -7.77 -6.04
CA TYR A 56 -4.85 -7.20 -7.07
C TYR A 56 -4.57 -5.73 -7.34
N ILE A 57 -4.21 -4.94 -6.33
CA ILE A 57 -3.77 -3.55 -6.52
C ILE A 57 -2.48 -3.53 -7.34
N LEU A 58 -1.48 -4.36 -6.97
CA LEU A 58 -0.22 -4.47 -7.71
C LEU A 58 -0.45 -4.90 -9.16
N MET A 59 -1.37 -5.82 -9.39
CA MET A 59 -1.78 -6.27 -10.73
C MET A 59 -2.40 -5.13 -11.53
N ALA A 60 -3.34 -4.37 -10.95
CA ALA A 60 -3.97 -3.22 -11.61
C ALA A 60 -2.94 -2.16 -12.01
N VAL A 61 -2.00 -1.82 -11.11
CA VAL A 61 -0.89 -0.90 -11.38
C VAL A 61 -0.03 -1.43 -12.54
N GLY A 62 0.35 -2.71 -12.50
CA GLY A 62 1.11 -3.33 -13.58
C GLY A 62 0.40 -3.29 -14.94
N VAL A 63 -0.92 -3.52 -14.98
CA VAL A 63 -1.71 -3.46 -16.23
C VAL A 63 -1.66 -2.04 -16.79
N ILE A 64 -1.95 -1.04 -15.96
CA ILE A 64 -1.97 0.37 -16.36
C ILE A 64 -0.59 0.80 -16.86
N MET A 65 0.48 0.48 -16.14
CA MET A 65 1.86 0.78 -16.55
C MET A 65 2.23 0.13 -17.88
N THR A 66 1.85 -1.14 -18.08
CA THR A 66 2.13 -1.87 -19.33
C THR A 66 1.36 -1.25 -20.51
N LEU A 67 0.08 -0.90 -20.33
CA LEU A 67 -0.71 -0.27 -21.38
C LEU A 67 -0.16 1.12 -21.75
N LEU A 68 0.16 1.96 -20.75
CA LEU A 68 0.74 3.28 -20.96
C LEU A 68 2.10 3.19 -21.65
N GLY A 69 2.99 2.32 -21.16
CA GLY A 69 4.30 2.10 -21.75
C GLY A 69 4.22 1.59 -23.19
N PHE A 70 3.29 0.67 -23.49
CA PHE A 70 3.07 0.17 -24.85
C PHE A 70 2.60 1.29 -25.79
N LEU A 71 1.59 2.08 -25.40
CA LEU A 71 1.08 3.18 -26.22
C LEU A 71 2.16 4.25 -26.46
N GLY A 72 2.94 4.60 -25.44
CA GLY A 72 4.05 5.54 -25.55
C GLY A 72 5.17 5.04 -26.49
N CYS A 73 5.60 3.79 -26.32
CA CYS A 73 6.62 3.17 -27.17
C CYS A 73 6.16 3.07 -28.62
N TRP A 74 5.00 2.47 -28.83
CA TRP A 74 4.49 2.17 -30.16
C TRP A 74 4.09 3.44 -30.90
N GLY A 75 3.55 4.43 -30.18
CA GLY A 75 3.27 5.76 -30.71
C GLY A 75 4.55 6.45 -31.21
N ALA A 76 5.60 6.48 -30.38
CA ALA A 76 6.87 7.09 -30.74
C ALA A 76 7.59 6.36 -31.89
N TRP A 77 7.50 5.03 -31.93
CA TRP A 77 8.12 4.21 -32.98
C TRP A 77 7.40 4.32 -34.33
N ARG A 78 6.06 4.27 -34.34
CA ARG A 78 5.23 4.30 -35.56
C ARG A 78 4.90 5.70 -36.04
N GLU A 79 5.33 6.74 -35.32
CA GLU A 79 4.99 8.14 -35.61
C GLU A 79 3.46 8.33 -35.75
N SER A 80 2.71 7.62 -34.92
CA SER A 80 1.25 7.61 -34.95
C SER A 80 0.67 8.68 -34.03
N GLN A 81 0.23 9.80 -34.61
CA GLN A 81 -0.38 10.91 -33.87
C GLN A 81 -1.57 10.45 -33.02
N CYS A 82 -2.41 9.55 -33.54
CA CYS A 82 -3.55 9.03 -32.79
C CYS A 82 -3.11 8.33 -31.49
N MET A 83 -2.06 7.51 -31.53
CA MET A 83 -1.56 6.81 -30.34
C MET A 83 -0.89 7.75 -29.35
N LEU A 84 -0.16 8.78 -29.83
CA LEU A 84 0.40 9.82 -28.96
C LEU A 84 -0.69 10.65 -28.27
N VAL A 85 -1.76 11.01 -29.00
CA VAL A 85 -2.90 11.74 -28.43
C VAL A 85 -3.63 10.89 -27.40
N CYS A 86 -3.87 9.59 -27.68
CA CYS A 86 -4.44 8.68 -26.71
C CYS A 86 -3.57 8.57 -25.45
N PHE A 87 -2.25 8.40 -25.61
CA PHE A 87 -1.31 8.38 -24.49
C PHE A 87 -1.38 9.67 -23.66
N PHE A 88 -1.38 10.84 -24.31
CA PHE A 88 -1.53 12.14 -23.65
C PHE A 88 -2.84 12.25 -22.87
N ILE A 89 -3.98 11.88 -23.47
CA ILE A 89 -5.29 11.92 -22.80
C ILE A 89 -5.29 11.02 -21.56
N ILE A 90 -4.74 9.81 -21.64
CA ILE A 90 -4.68 8.90 -20.49
C ILE A 90 -3.78 9.48 -19.39
N LEU A 91 -2.63 10.07 -19.73
CA LEU A 91 -1.78 10.76 -18.74
C LEU A 91 -2.50 11.91 -18.05
N VAL A 92 -3.28 12.72 -18.77
CA VAL A 92 -4.11 13.78 -18.18
C VAL A 92 -5.13 13.20 -17.20
N VAL A 93 -5.83 12.12 -17.59
CA VAL A 93 -6.80 11.46 -16.71
C VAL A 93 -6.13 10.92 -15.45
N VAL A 94 -4.99 10.24 -15.58
CA VAL A 94 -4.23 9.72 -14.44
C VAL A 94 -3.77 10.85 -13.52
N PHE A 95 -3.22 11.93 -14.07
CA PHE A 95 -2.80 13.09 -13.28
C PHE A 95 -3.96 13.72 -12.50
N CYS A 96 -5.13 13.87 -13.13
CA CYS A 96 -6.33 14.35 -12.47
C CYS A 96 -6.79 13.41 -11.34
N LEU A 97 -6.72 12.10 -11.55
CA LEU A 97 -7.04 11.11 -10.52
C LEU A 97 -6.04 11.17 -9.35
N GLU A 98 -4.74 11.31 -9.63
CA GLU A 98 -3.72 11.47 -8.59
C GLU A 98 -3.95 12.72 -7.74
N LEU A 99 -4.24 13.85 -8.38
CA LEU A 99 -4.58 15.09 -7.67
C LEU A 99 -5.87 14.93 -6.84
N ALA A 100 -6.90 14.29 -7.39
CA ALA A 100 -8.14 14.03 -6.66
C ALA A 100 -7.90 13.12 -5.45
N CYS A 101 -7.13 12.03 -5.61
CA CYS A 101 -6.74 11.15 -4.52
C CYS A 101 -5.94 11.89 -3.43
N ALA A 102 -4.98 12.73 -3.81
CA ALA A 102 -4.19 13.52 -2.86
C ALA A 102 -5.07 14.50 -2.07
N ILE A 103 -5.99 15.21 -2.73
CA ILE A 103 -6.93 16.12 -2.08
C ILE A 103 -7.83 15.35 -1.12
N LEU A 104 -8.44 14.24 -1.58
CA LEU A 104 -9.35 13.44 -0.76
C LEU A 104 -8.63 12.83 0.46
N ALA A 105 -7.40 12.35 0.29
CA ALA A 105 -6.59 11.81 1.38
C ALA A 105 -6.32 12.89 2.44
N TYR A 106 -6.03 14.13 2.02
CA TYR A 106 -5.82 15.25 2.93
C TYR A 106 -7.10 15.71 3.63
N THR A 107 -8.19 15.92 2.88
CA THR A 107 -9.45 16.43 3.42
C THR A 107 -10.17 15.43 4.32
N HIS A 108 -10.02 14.13 4.05
CA HIS A 108 -10.65 13.05 4.81
C HIS A 108 -9.69 12.28 5.71
N GLN A 109 -8.55 12.88 6.07
CA GLN A 109 -7.53 12.24 6.92
C GLN A 109 -8.12 11.69 8.24
N GLU A 110 -9.02 12.43 8.90
CA GLU A 110 -9.66 11.97 10.15
C GLU A 110 -10.63 10.81 9.92
N THR A 111 -11.30 10.78 8.77
CA THR A 111 -12.17 9.66 8.41
C THR A 111 -11.36 8.40 8.16
N VAL A 112 -10.23 8.52 7.45
CA VAL A 112 -9.27 7.42 7.23
C VAL A 112 -8.72 6.95 8.58
N LYS A 113 -8.37 7.89 9.47
CA LYS A 113 -7.92 7.61 10.83
C LYS A 113 -8.91 6.73 11.59
N ARG A 114 -10.18 7.15 11.61
CA ARG A 114 -11.24 6.40 12.27
C ARG A 114 -11.51 5.05 11.62
N TYR A 115 -11.42 4.94 10.30
CA TYR A 115 -11.62 3.68 9.59
C TYR A 115 -10.55 2.65 9.97
N ILE A 116 -9.27 3.05 9.96
CA ILE A 116 -8.16 2.18 10.36
C ILE A 116 -8.33 1.77 11.83
N GLU A 117 -8.64 2.72 12.71
CA GLU A 117 -8.86 2.44 14.13
C GLU A 117 -10.01 1.44 14.36
N ASN A 118 -11.15 1.62 13.69
CA ASN A 118 -12.27 0.68 13.77
C ASN A 118 -11.91 -0.70 13.22
N SER A 119 -11.13 -0.76 12.14
CA SER A 119 -10.64 -2.03 11.58
C SER A 119 -9.67 -2.74 12.53
N MET A 120 -8.83 -1.99 13.26
CA MET A 120 -8.00 -2.54 14.32
C MET A 120 -8.83 -3.06 15.49
N TYR A 121 -9.89 -2.35 15.89
CA TYR A 121 -10.80 -2.82 16.94
C TYR A 121 -11.51 -4.11 16.55
N ASP A 122 -12.07 -4.18 15.33
CA ASP A 122 -12.70 -5.40 14.80
C ASP A 122 -11.71 -6.57 14.77
N THR A 123 -10.47 -6.29 14.38
CA THR A 123 -9.37 -7.26 14.43
C THR A 123 -9.11 -7.76 15.85
N VAL A 124 -8.85 -6.86 16.81
CA VAL A 124 -8.53 -7.21 18.20
C VAL A 124 -9.67 -7.95 18.89
N TYR A 125 -10.92 -7.51 18.69
CA TYR A 125 -12.07 -8.05 19.41
C TYR A 125 -12.58 -9.38 18.83
N GLU A 126 -12.68 -9.50 17.50
CA GLU A 126 -13.41 -10.59 16.85
C GLU A 126 -12.55 -11.56 16.05
N HIS A 127 -11.41 -11.11 15.52
CA HIS A 127 -10.63 -11.90 14.55
C HIS A 127 -9.31 -12.42 15.10
N TYR A 128 -8.68 -11.68 16.01
CA TYR A 128 -7.47 -12.09 16.68
C TYR A 128 -7.69 -13.44 17.38
N TYR A 129 -6.72 -14.35 17.25
CA TYR A 129 -6.78 -15.77 17.66
C TYR A 129 -7.74 -16.66 16.85
N ARG A 130 -8.93 -16.19 16.45
CA ARG A 130 -9.87 -16.99 15.65
C ARG A 130 -9.39 -17.19 14.22
N ARG A 131 -8.73 -16.18 13.65
CA ARG A 131 -8.18 -16.19 12.31
C ARG A 131 -6.69 -15.89 12.42
N PRO A 132 -5.81 -16.85 12.10
CA PRO A 132 -4.38 -16.62 12.18
C PRO A 132 -3.92 -15.48 11.27
N GLU A 133 -4.74 -15.11 10.26
CA GLU A 133 -4.55 -13.99 9.33
C GLU A 133 -4.26 -12.71 10.10
N TYR A 134 -5.20 -12.46 11.00
CA TYR A 134 -5.35 -11.25 11.73
C TYR A 134 -4.39 -11.27 12.92
N THR A 135 -4.18 -12.45 13.51
CA THR A 135 -3.17 -12.65 14.56
C THR A 135 -1.77 -12.28 14.08
N GLU A 136 -1.29 -12.88 12.98
CA GLU A 136 0.08 -12.64 12.52
C GLU A 136 0.30 -11.18 12.08
N ILE A 137 -0.66 -10.61 11.35
CA ILE A 137 -0.57 -9.21 10.92
C ILE A 137 -0.55 -8.28 12.13
N PHE A 138 -1.44 -8.48 13.10
CA PHE A 138 -1.52 -7.61 14.27
C PHE A 138 -0.31 -7.78 15.19
N ASP A 139 0.23 -9.00 15.33
CA ASP A 139 1.48 -9.26 16.07
C ASP A 139 2.68 -8.55 15.42
N ARG A 140 2.75 -8.54 14.08
CA ARG A 140 3.77 -7.77 13.34
C ARG A 140 3.61 -6.26 13.51
N ILE A 141 2.37 -5.77 13.58
CA ILE A 141 2.10 -4.36 13.88
C ILE A 141 2.59 -4.02 15.29
N GLN A 142 2.26 -4.84 16.28
CA GLN A 142 2.64 -4.63 17.67
C GLN A 142 4.14 -4.64 17.89
N THR A 143 4.81 -5.68 17.38
CA THR A 143 6.28 -5.79 17.47
C THR A 143 7.00 -4.73 16.63
N GLY A 144 6.53 -4.46 15.41
CA GLY A 144 7.17 -3.52 14.49
C GLY A 144 6.97 -2.04 14.85
N LEU A 145 5.91 -1.71 15.59
CA LEU A 145 5.62 -0.35 16.05
C LEU A 145 5.79 -0.18 17.57
N GLU A 146 6.22 -1.22 18.28
CA GLU A 146 6.41 -1.24 19.75
C GLU A 146 5.17 -0.71 20.48
N CYS A 147 4.00 -1.26 20.15
CA CYS A 147 2.69 -0.83 20.63
C CYS A 147 1.85 -2.02 21.12
N CYS A 148 0.81 -1.76 21.89
CA CYS A 148 -0.13 -2.78 22.34
C CYS A 148 -1.59 -2.31 22.31
N GLY A 149 -2.48 -3.19 21.85
CA GLY A 149 -3.89 -2.90 21.63
C GLY A 149 -4.11 -1.82 20.58
N VAL A 150 -5.30 -1.22 20.53
CA VAL A 150 -5.63 -0.19 19.54
C VAL A 150 -5.28 1.20 20.06
N LYS A 151 -5.76 1.52 21.27
CA LYS A 151 -5.44 2.71 22.05
C LYS A 151 -4.59 2.38 23.26
N SER A 152 -4.73 1.18 23.81
CA SER A 152 -3.99 0.74 24.97
C SER A 152 -4.02 -0.78 25.07
N TYR A 153 -3.06 -1.37 25.80
CA TYR A 153 -3.06 -2.78 26.16
C TYR A 153 -4.36 -3.26 26.82
N LYS A 154 -5.14 -2.36 27.43
CA LYS A 154 -6.45 -2.63 28.03
C LYS A 154 -7.51 -3.05 27.00
N ASP A 155 -7.35 -2.72 25.72
CA ASP A 155 -8.29 -3.13 24.67
C ASP A 155 -8.38 -4.67 24.57
N TRP A 156 -7.33 -5.39 24.96
CA TRP A 156 -7.37 -6.85 25.01
C TRP A 156 -8.35 -7.42 26.03
N LEU A 157 -8.69 -6.68 27.09
CA LEU A 157 -9.58 -7.15 28.16
C LEU A 157 -10.96 -7.56 27.63
N SER A 158 -11.46 -6.82 26.64
CA SER A 158 -12.77 -7.07 26.00
C SER A 158 -12.68 -7.95 24.76
N SER A 159 -11.48 -8.45 24.40
CA SER A 159 -11.28 -9.32 23.24
C SER A 159 -11.75 -10.75 23.48
N TYR A 160 -12.17 -11.42 22.41
CA TYR A 160 -12.44 -12.86 22.45
C TYR A 160 -11.23 -13.63 22.98
N PHE A 161 -10.02 -13.24 22.55
CA PHE A 161 -8.76 -13.83 22.99
C PHE A 161 -8.61 -13.81 24.51
N SER A 162 -8.90 -12.70 25.20
CA SER A 162 -8.84 -12.65 26.66
C SER A 162 -9.96 -13.47 27.33
N SER A 163 -11.16 -13.44 26.74
CA SER A 163 -12.35 -14.11 27.31
C SER A 163 -12.26 -15.65 27.30
N GLU A 164 -11.64 -16.25 26.28
CA GLU A 164 -11.47 -17.70 26.16
C GLU A 164 -10.43 -18.22 27.16
N ALA A 165 -9.35 -17.45 27.41
CA ALA A 165 -8.33 -17.79 28.41
C ALA A 165 -8.87 -17.80 29.84
N SER A 166 -9.78 -16.86 30.14
CA SER A 166 -10.20 -16.60 31.51
C SER A 166 -11.23 -17.60 32.04
N GLY A 167 -11.62 -18.61 31.25
CA GLY A 167 -12.46 -19.73 31.68
C GLY A 167 -13.59 -19.31 32.61
N ARG A 168 -14.54 -18.49 32.10
CA ARG A 168 -15.63 -17.82 32.84
C ARG A 168 -15.85 -18.36 34.25
N SER A 169 -15.26 -17.69 35.24
CA SER A 169 -15.78 -17.70 36.60
C SER A 169 -16.24 -16.28 36.96
N GLU A 170 -17.55 -16.20 37.19
CA GLU A 170 -18.28 -15.16 37.95
C GLU A 170 -18.64 -13.87 37.20
N LEU A 171 -19.89 -13.90 36.71
CA LEU A 171 -20.72 -12.76 36.34
C LEU A 171 -20.99 -11.91 37.60
N GLY A 172 -20.10 -10.96 37.91
CA GLY A 172 -20.26 -9.99 38.99
C GLY A 172 -20.09 -8.55 38.49
N ILE A 173 -20.91 -7.62 38.99
CA ILE A 173 -20.84 -6.19 38.67
C ILE A 173 -19.52 -5.64 39.24
N GLY A 174 -18.53 -5.51 38.37
CA GLY A 174 -17.16 -5.11 38.68
C GLY A 174 -16.21 -5.87 37.77
N ALA A 175 -16.04 -5.40 36.52
CA ALA A 175 -15.11 -5.99 35.56
C ALA A 175 -13.70 -5.96 36.15
N ALA A 176 -13.24 -7.07 36.72
CA ALA A 176 -11.90 -7.12 37.24
C ALA A 176 -10.91 -7.11 36.07
N ASN A 177 -9.84 -6.33 36.22
CA ASN A 177 -8.80 -6.10 35.20
C ASN A 177 -7.92 -7.33 34.98
N TYR A 178 -8.42 -8.55 35.16
CA TYR A 178 -7.70 -9.75 34.80
C TYR A 178 -7.87 -10.02 33.31
N GLY A 179 -6.80 -10.38 32.63
CA GLY A 179 -6.84 -10.69 31.21
C GLY A 179 -5.47 -11.12 30.70
N ARG A 180 -5.42 -11.48 29.41
CA ARG A 180 -4.16 -11.75 28.72
C ARG A 180 -4.00 -10.81 27.54
N VAL A 181 -2.76 -10.43 27.28
CA VAL A 181 -2.34 -9.76 26.04
C VAL A 181 -1.46 -10.73 25.24
N PRO A 182 -1.34 -10.53 23.92
CA PRO A 182 -0.38 -11.25 23.12
C PRO A 182 1.06 -11.08 23.58
N GLN A 183 1.92 -12.05 23.31
CA GLN A 183 3.36 -11.92 23.57
C GLN A 183 4.00 -10.80 22.73
N SER A 184 3.43 -10.48 21.56
CA SER A 184 3.81 -9.36 20.70
C SER A 184 3.61 -7.98 21.36
N CYS A 185 2.84 -7.88 22.45
CA CYS A 185 2.71 -6.67 23.26
C CYS A 185 3.84 -6.47 24.29
N CYS A 186 4.68 -7.48 24.50
CA CYS A 186 5.71 -7.45 25.52
C CYS A 186 6.91 -6.63 25.07
N ASN A 187 7.37 -5.74 25.95
CA ASN A 187 8.59 -4.99 25.72
C ASN A 187 9.84 -5.85 26.05
N GLU A 188 11.03 -5.27 25.87
CA GLU A 188 12.29 -5.98 26.12
C GLU A 188 12.40 -6.52 27.55
N ASP A 189 11.99 -5.75 28.56
CA ASP A 189 12.01 -6.18 29.96
C ASP A 189 11.04 -7.33 30.22
N GLY A 190 9.84 -7.27 29.65
CA GLY A 190 8.84 -8.33 29.74
C GLY A 190 9.31 -9.64 29.11
N LEU A 191 9.96 -9.57 27.96
CA LEU A 191 10.54 -10.74 27.29
C LEU A 191 11.78 -11.29 28.01
N ARG A 192 12.57 -10.43 28.67
CA ARG A 192 13.74 -10.85 29.45
C ARG A 192 13.33 -11.55 30.74
N ASP A 193 12.41 -10.95 31.48
CA ASP A 193 12.04 -11.41 32.82
C ASP A 193 10.99 -12.54 32.76
N TYR A 194 10.17 -12.59 31.69
CA TYR A 194 9.11 -13.58 31.47
C TYR A 194 9.11 -14.15 30.02
N PRO A 195 10.16 -14.88 29.60
CA PRO A 195 10.36 -15.26 28.20
C PRO A 195 9.28 -16.15 27.58
N ALA A 196 8.62 -17.01 28.37
CA ALA A 196 7.61 -17.95 27.88
C ALA A 196 6.15 -17.49 28.11
N ASP A 197 5.97 -16.50 28.98
CA ASP A 197 4.68 -16.25 29.61
C ASP A 197 4.39 -14.76 29.84
N CYS A 198 5.22 -13.87 29.29
CA CYS A 198 4.88 -12.46 29.24
C CYS A 198 3.51 -12.27 28.57
N GLY A 199 2.70 -11.39 29.17
CA GLY A 199 1.34 -11.10 28.72
C GLY A 199 0.28 -12.12 29.16
N LYS A 200 0.66 -13.23 29.81
CA LYS A 200 -0.28 -14.14 30.49
C LYS A 200 -0.39 -13.73 31.96
N SER A 201 -1.60 -13.50 32.46
CA SER A 201 -1.80 -13.29 33.90
C SER A 201 -1.58 -14.61 34.64
N PHE A 202 -0.54 -14.69 35.47
CA PHE A 202 -0.19 -15.91 36.20
C PHE A 202 -1.01 -16.13 37.48
N ASP A 203 -1.63 -15.08 38.04
CA ASP A 203 -2.15 -15.13 39.43
C ASP A 203 -3.49 -14.41 39.63
N LYS A 204 -4.33 -14.23 38.60
CA LYS A 204 -5.55 -13.39 38.70
C LYS A 204 -5.28 -11.95 39.17
N MET A 205 -4.02 -11.49 39.12
CA MET A 205 -3.62 -10.12 39.42
C MET A 205 -4.09 -9.17 38.31
N GLU A 206 -4.22 -7.89 38.60
CA GLU A 206 -4.78 -6.88 37.68
C GLU A 206 -3.79 -6.39 36.61
N LEU A 207 -4.32 -5.99 35.44
CA LEU A 207 -3.54 -5.59 34.26
C LEU A 207 -2.56 -4.43 34.45
N TYR A 208 -2.78 -3.58 35.45
CA TYR A 208 -1.88 -2.47 35.77
C TYR A 208 -0.54 -2.95 36.35
N THR A 209 -0.51 -4.09 37.04
CA THR A 209 0.71 -4.59 37.71
C THR A 209 1.81 -4.96 36.71
N TYR A 210 1.44 -5.18 35.44
CA TYR A 210 2.33 -5.59 34.37
C TYR A 210 2.53 -4.52 33.30
N GLU A 211 1.99 -3.32 33.52
CA GLU A 211 2.24 -2.14 32.67
C GLU A 211 3.74 -1.90 32.38
N PRO A 212 4.69 -2.08 33.33
CA PRO A 212 6.12 -1.92 33.05
C PRO A 212 6.73 -2.92 32.06
N PHE A 213 6.07 -4.06 31.83
CA PHE A 213 6.55 -5.15 30.97
C PHE A 213 5.88 -5.16 29.59
N LEU A 214 5.00 -4.19 29.32
CA LEU A 214 4.20 -4.10 28.11
C LEU A 214 4.49 -2.79 27.38
N HIS A 215 4.27 -2.79 26.07
CA HIS A 215 4.15 -1.56 25.32
C HIS A 215 2.86 -0.83 25.75
N THR A 216 2.98 0.35 26.35
CA THR A 216 1.82 1.12 26.85
C THR A 216 1.14 1.95 25.77
N LYS A 217 1.86 2.25 24.68
CA LYS A 217 1.37 3.02 23.53
C LYS A 217 0.38 2.21 22.70
N GLY A 218 -0.73 2.82 22.32
CA GLY A 218 -1.71 2.22 21.41
C GLY A 218 -1.22 2.13 19.97
N CYS A 219 -1.54 1.03 19.28
CA CYS A 219 -1.06 0.82 17.90
C CYS A 219 -1.67 1.77 16.87
N SER A 220 -2.88 2.27 17.10
CA SER A 220 -3.46 3.27 16.20
C SER A 220 -2.60 4.53 16.19
N GLU A 221 -2.24 5.05 17.35
CA GLU A 221 -1.40 6.24 17.50
C GLU A 221 0.03 6.01 17.01
N ALA A 222 0.65 4.87 17.38
CA ALA A 222 1.98 4.51 16.88
C ALA A 222 2.02 4.40 15.35
N LEU A 223 0.99 3.83 14.73
CA LEU A 223 0.87 3.76 13.28
C LEU A 223 0.76 5.16 12.67
N TYR A 224 -0.06 6.05 13.24
CA TYR A 224 -0.16 7.43 12.73
C TYR A 224 1.17 8.15 12.81
N GLU A 225 1.84 8.13 13.95
CA GLU A 225 3.15 8.77 14.08
C GLU A 225 4.17 8.20 13.10
N LYS A 226 4.16 6.87 12.90
CA LYS A 226 5.06 6.24 11.93
C LYS A 226 4.74 6.67 10.50
N VAL A 227 3.47 6.75 10.14
CA VAL A 227 3.02 7.23 8.82
C VAL A 227 3.41 8.70 8.64
N TYR A 228 3.13 9.57 9.61
CA TYR A 228 3.49 10.99 9.56
C TYR A 228 4.99 11.22 9.49
N SER A 229 5.79 10.43 10.22
CA SER A 229 7.25 10.50 10.15
C SER A 229 7.82 10.09 8.79
N ASN A 230 7.09 9.30 7.99
CA ASN A 230 7.49 8.89 6.65
C ASN A 230 6.69 9.60 5.54
N LEU A 231 5.80 10.51 5.92
CA LEU A 231 4.91 11.21 5.01
C LEU A 231 5.71 12.10 4.05
N ASP A 232 6.84 12.65 4.50
CA ASP A 232 7.76 13.41 3.65
C ASP A 232 8.28 12.59 2.47
N VAL A 233 8.60 11.31 2.71
CA VAL A 233 9.06 10.39 1.65
C VAL A 233 7.93 10.12 0.67
N ALA A 234 6.72 9.87 1.18
CA ALA A 234 5.54 9.66 0.33
C ALA A 234 5.23 10.88 -0.54
N ILE A 235 5.24 12.09 0.03
CA ILE A 235 5.06 13.34 -0.71
C ILE A 235 6.14 13.49 -1.78
N CYS A 236 7.41 13.23 -1.44
CA CYS A 236 8.52 13.32 -2.38
C CYS A 236 8.30 12.38 -3.58
N VAL A 237 7.94 11.12 -3.33
CA VAL A 237 7.64 10.14 -4.39
C VAL A 237 6.47 10.60 -5.25
N SER A 238 5.36 11.07 -4.65
CA SER A 238 4.20 11.58 -5.38
C SER A 238 4.54 12.79 -6.27
N VAL A 239 5.35 13.73 -5.77
CA VAL A 239 5.80 14.90 -6.55
C VAL A 239 6.67 14.48 -7.73
N VAL A 240 7.58 13.54 -7.53
CA VAL A 240 8.43 13.01 -8.62
C VAL A 240 7.58 12.32 -9.69
N ILE A 241 6.60 11.50 -9.29
CA ILE A 241 5.68 10.83 -10.21
C ILE A 241 4.89 11.88 -11.03
N GLY A 242 4.30 12.87 -10.37
CA GLY A 242 3.56 13.95 -11.03
C GLY A 242 4.44 14.77 -11.99
N ALA A 243 5.68 15.05 -11.61
CA ALA A 243 6.64 15.73 -12.48
C ALA A 243 6.99 14.89 -13.72
N LEU A 244 7.22 13.58 -13.56
CA LEU A 244 7.48 12.66 -14.68
C LEU A 244 6.29 12.58 -15.63
N GLN A 245 5.05 12.58 -15.11
CA GLN A 245 3.84 12.63 -15.94
C GLN A 245 3.74 13.94 -16.74
N LEU A 246 4.01 15.09 -16.10
CA LEU A 246 4.03 16.40 -16.78
C LEU A 246 5.07 16.43 -17.90
N VAL A 247 6.28 15.93 -17.64
CA VAL A 247 7.32 15.77 -18.65
C VAL A 247 6.84 14.86 -19.79
N GLY A 248 6.22 13.72 -19.47
CA GLY A 248 5.62 12.81 -20.45
C GLY A 248 4.59 13.50 -21.34
N MET A 249 3.67 14.27 -20.74
CA MET A 249 2.64 15.03 -21.47
C MET A 249 3.26 16.06 -22.41
N VAL A 250 4.24 16.83 -21.96
CA VAL A 250 4.95 17.82 -22.79
C VAL A 250 5.67 17.14 -23.95
N LEU A 251 6.42 16.07 -23.67
CA LEU A 251 7.17 15.32 -24.69
C LEU A 251 6.24 14.71 -25.75
N SER A 252 5.10 14.16 -25.34
CA SER A 252 4.10 13.62 -26.28
C SER A 252 3.51 14.69 -27.18
N MET A 253 3.18 15.88 -26.63
CA MET A 253 2.66 16.98 -27.44
C MET A 253 3.70 17.52 -28.42
N LEU A 254 4.95 17.71 -27.96
CA LEU A 254 6.04 18.14 -28.84
C LEU A 254 6.25 17.16 -30.00
N LEU A 255 6.25 15.85 -29.71
CA LEU A 255 6.44 14.83 -30.73
C LEU A 255 5.23 14.73 -31.67
N CYS A 256 4.01 14.90 -31.16
CA CYS A 256 2.79 14.92 -31.97
C CYS A 256 2.72 16.14 -32.91
N CYS A 257 3.03 17.34 -32.40
CA CYS A 257 3.08 18.57 -33.20
C CYS A 257 4.15 18.48 -34.28
N TRP A 258 5.31 17.92 -33.95
CA TRP A 258 6.38 17.71 -34.93
C TRP A 258 5.97 16.75 -36.06
N ILE A 259 5.38 15.61 -35.72
CA ILE A 259 4.86 14.67 -36.73
C ILE A 259 3.81 15.35 -37.63
N SER A 260 2.96 16.21 -37.04
CA SER A 260 1.95 16.95 -37.81
C SER A 260 2.59 17.88 -38.83
N SER A 261 3.59 18.67 -38.42
CA SER A 261 4.31 19.58 -39.29
C SER A 261 4.98 18.84 -40.44
N HIS A 262 5.65 17.72 -40.16
CA HIS A 262 6.35 16.95 -41.18
C HIS A 262 5.40 16.36 -42.22
N LYS A 263 4.26 15.81 -41.79
CA LYS A 263 3.22 15.31 -42.72
C LYS A 263 2.62 16.42 -43.58
N GLU A 264 2.55 17.65 -43.06
CA GLU A 264 2.06 18.79 -43.81
C GLU A 264 3.07 19.26 -44.87
N ASP A 265 4.37 19.29 -44.52
CA ASP A 265 5.45 19.61 -45.45
C ASP A 265 5.61 18.56 -46.57
N ASP A 266 5.49 17.27 -46.23
CA ASP A 266 5.48 16.18 -47.23
C ASP A 266 4.28 16.29 -48.18
N ARG A 267 3.11 16.69 -47.68
CA ARG A 267 1.92 16.92 -48.52
C ARG A 267 2.09 18.11 -49.44
N LYS A 268 2.72 19.19 -48.96
CA LYS A 268 3.01 20.40 -49.76
C LYS A 268 4.03 20.11 -50.86
N THR A 269 5.06 19.32 -50.58
CA THR A 269 6.12 18.98 -51.55
C THR A 269 5.71 17.88 -52.53
N GLY A 270 4.93 16.88 -52.10
CA GLY A 270 4.39 15.84 -52.97
C GLY A 270 3.30 16.32 -53.93
N GLY A 271 2.61 17.41 -53.61
CA GLY A 271 1.60 18.03 -54.49
C GLY A 271 2.16 18.81 -55.69
N TYR A 272 3.47 19.03 -55.77
CA TYR A 272 4.12 19.72 -56.91
C TYR A 272 4.56 18.78 -58.04
N TYR A 273 4.39 17.47 -57.88
CA TYR A 273 4.78 16.44 -58.86
C TYR A 273 3.58 15.76 -59.54
N HIS A 274 2.37 16.33 -59.43
CA HIS A 274 1.16 15.87 -60.11
C HIS A 274 0.46 17.00 -60.86
#